data_AF-A0AAW7T6B6-F1
#
_entry.id   AF-A0AAW7T6B6-F1
#
_cell.length_a   1.000
_cell.length_b   1.000
_cell.length_c   1.000
_cell.angle_alpha   90.00
_cell.angle_beta   90.00
_cell.angle_gamma   90.00
#
_symmetry.space_group_name_H-M   'P 1'
#
loop_
_entity.id
_entity.type
_entity.pdbx_description
1 polymer ?
#
loop_
_entity_poly.entity_id
_entity_poly.type
_entity_poly.pdbx_seq_one_letter_code
_entity_poly.pdbx_strand_id
1 'polypeptide(L)'
;MNQSMAHPWHCVVCQHLIEADQRYLRRLQTDRRMRCTLTEALVASMGFCDHHWQRLQESDPDIADWSRRCVSEATTRLGELFARTKLQDEFLQDLLFGARSRCPACLSSSRLEGRLLTRLLLDLESKRTSLRSLFSTQVCFEHARQLTGRAEGALRVRMRPALRKRSEHILSAAISIDAADASSGCPIEGLLTDALYPRVEGFVERSACDDALAHSTDSCPVCMEMESGRRHWLKAVVENIRLGQPAWLTLPTCAEHTLMCLNTGDRDVALAVAQRYVDASLAPPRRRVVSLVRKRRRGSTRWFNAPAASADAAAEGPPAESAPAAETVAFIHCPGCQQSDVAMRRAVFSFLRSFGRATDMQAPLLLGQLCLKHLAEVMIYAPDERTQARMVKCLNKARAKDCQAVTVPADAL
;
A
#
# COMPACT_ATOMS: atom_id res chain seq x y z
N MET A 1 24.94 -32.81 19.01
CA MET A 1 23.63 -32.36 19.54
C MET A 1 22.89 -31.69 18.40
N ASN A 2 22.09 -32.47 17.66
CA ASN A 2 21.28 -31.98 16.54
C ASN A 2 20.04 -31.29 17.10
N GLN A 3 20.03 -29.96 17.13
CA GLN A 3 18.79 -29.21 17.31
C GLN A 3 18.02 -29.25 16.00
N SER A 4 16.97 -30.06 16.00
CA SER A 4 15.90 -30.07 15.01
C SER A 4 15.46 -28.64 14.68
N MET A 5 15.79 -28.15 13.48
CA MET A 5 15.27 -26.89 12.94
C MET A 5 13.84 -27.07 12.40
N ALA A 6 12.97 -27.72 13.18
CA ALA A 6 11.56 -27.92 12.85
C ALA A 6 10.68 -27.11 13.81
N HIS A 7 10.83 -25.80 13.80
CA HIS A 7 9.80 -24.91 14.33
C HIS A 7 9.37 -23.96 13.22
N PRO A 8 8.22 -24.18 12.58
CA PRO A 8 7.59 -23.14 11.77
C PRO A 8 7.53 -21.86 12.61
N TRP A 9 8.05 -20.77 12.04
CA TRP A 9 8.15 -19.47 12.69
C TRP A 9 6.73 -18.88 12.85
N HIS A 10 5.94 -19.38 13.79
CA HIS A 10 4.60 -18.87 14.01
C HIS A 10 4.66 -17.52 14.74
N CYS A 11 4.60 -16.43 13.98
CA CYS A 11 4.49 -15.11 14.57
C CYS A 11 3.09 -14.91 15.16
N VAL A 12 3.03 -14.68 16.48
CA VAL A 12 1.76 -14.45 17.21
C VAL A 12 0.97 -13.27 16.66
N VAL A 13 1.66 -12.25 16.14
CA VAL A 13 1.02 -11.06 15.54
C VAL A 13 0.43 -11.43 14.18
N CYS A 14 1.18 -12.13 13.31
CA CYS A 14 0.67 -12.59 12.01
C CYS A 14 -0.59 -13.44 12.16
N GLN A 15 -0.58 -14.40 13.10
CA GLN A 15 -1.73 -15.27 13.37
C GLN A 15 -3.00 -14.46 13.70
N HIS A 16 -2.90 -13.52 14.64
CA HIS A 16 -4.06 -12.68 14.99
C HIS A 16 -4.54 -11.77 13.86
N LEU A 17 -3.63 -11.29 13.00
CA LEU A 17 -4.01 -10.48 11.84
C LEU A 17 -4.77 -11.30 10.80
N ILE A 18 -4.37 -12.55 10.57
CA ILE A 18 -5.06 -13.46 9.64
C ILE A 18 -6.48 -13.75 10.16
N GLU A 19 -6.60 -14.12 11.45
CA GLU A 19 -7.90 -14.34 12.08
C GLU A 19 -8.80 -13.09 12.04
N ALA A 20 -8.22 -11.90 12.19
CA ALA A 20 -8.96 -10.64 12.17
C ALA A 20 -9.47 -10.29 10.78
N ASP A 21 -8.67 -10.57 9.75
CA ASP A 21 -9.03 -10.33 8.37
C ASP A 21 -10.17 -11.25 7.91
N GLN A 22 -10.09 -12.55 8.25
CA GLN A 22 -11.20 -13.50 8.06
C GLN A 22 -12.45 -13.11 8.86
N ARG A 23 -12.28 -12.60 10.09
CA ARG A 23 -13.41 -12.09 10.89
C ARG A 23 -14.03 -10.85 10.27
N TYR A 24 -13.25 -9.96 9.67
CA TYR A 24 -13.76 -8.77 9.00
C TYR A 24 -14.71 -9.14 7.87
N LEU A 25 -14.29 -10.05 6.97
CA LEU A 25 -15.12 -10.53 5.88
C LEU A 25 -16.37 -11.27 6.41
N ARG A 26 -16.22 -12.17 7.38
CA ARG A 26 -17.37 -12.86 8.02
C ARG A 26 -18.38 -11.90 8.65
N ARG A 27 -17.91 -10.80 9.26
CA ARG A 27 -18.79 -9.78 9.83
C ARG A 27 -19.52 -8.98 8.76
N LEU A 28 -18.93 -8.73 7.59
CA LEU A 28 -19.68 -8.13 6.48
C LEU A 28 -20.86 -9.01 6.05
N GLN A 29 -20.77 -10.34 6.18
CA GLN A 29 -21.86 -11.25 5.83
C GLN A 29 -22.97 -11.24 6.90
N THR A 30 -22.57 -11.29 8.17
CA THR A 30 -23.48 -11.56 9.30
C THR A 30 -24.01 -10.29 9.98
N ASP A 31 -23.20 -9.24 10.10
CA ASP A 31 -23.50 -8.03 10.86
C ASP A 31 -24.21 -6.99 9.98
N ARG A 32 -25.53 -6.84 10.16
CA ARG A 32 -26.35 -5.86 9.43
C ARG A 32 -25.85 -4.42 9.64
N ARG A 33 -25.35 -4.07 10.83
CA ARG A 33 -24.86 -2.71 11.10
C ARG A 33 -23.62 -2.42 10.27
N MET A 34 -22.68 -3.38 10.24
CA MET A 34 -21.47 -3.24 9.43
C MET A 34 -21.79 -3.11 7.95
N ARG A 35 -22.78 -3.87 7.46
CA ARG A 35 -23.30 -3.74 6.09
C ARG A 35 -23.87 -2.34 5.82
N CYS A 36 -24.71 -1.82 6.70
CA CYS A 36 -25.29 -0.48 6.52
C CYS A 36 -24.23 0.64 6.46
N THR A 37 -23.08 0.47 7.11
CA THR A 37 -21.99 1.47 7.12
C THR A 37 -20.96 1.29 6.00
N LEU A 38 -21.05 0.24 5.18
CA LEU A 38 -19.99 -0.03 4.18
C LEU A 38 -19.91 1.09 3.14
N THR A 39 -21.04 1.57 2.61
CA THR A 39 -21.05 2.68 1.64
C THR A 39 -20.32 3.91 2.18
N GLU A 40 -20.53 4.28 3.44
CA GLU A 40 -19.85 5.41 4.09
C GLU A 40 -18.35 5.17 4.24
N ALA A 41 -17.96 3.95 4.63
CA ALA A 41 -16.56 3.57 4.72
C ALA A 41 -15.89 3.62 3.34
N LEU A 42 -16.57 3.17 2.28
CA LEU A 42 -16.08 3.22 0.90
C LEU A 42 -15.94 4.65 0.38
N VAL A 43 -16.89 5.53 0.71
CA VAL A 43 -16.77 6.97 0.41
C VAL A 43 -15.53 7.51 1.11
N ALA A 44 -15.39 7.30 2.42
CA ALA A 44 -14.28 7.82 3.23
C ALA A 44 -12.90 7.26 2.87
N SER A 45 -12.85 6.07 2.26
CA SER A 45 -11.62 5.43 1.83
C SER A 45 -11.37 5.52 0.33
N MET A 46 -12.31 6.00 -0.49
CA MET A 46 -12.30 5.85 -1.95
C MET A 46 -12.16 4.38 -2.39
N GLY A 47 -12.92 3.48 -1.75
CA GLY A 47 -12.96 2.05 -2.10
C GLY A 47 -12.03 1.14 -1.27
N PHE A 48 -12.05 -0.16 -1.60
CA PHE A 48 -11.12 -1.18 -1.10
C PHE A 48 -9.77 -1.12 -1.83
N CYS A 49 -8.75 -1.80 -1.30
CA CYS A 49 -7.59 -2.18 -2.10
C CYS A 49 -7.93 -3.40 -2.96
N ASP A 50 -7.14 -3.65 -4.02
CA ASP A 50 -7.39 -4.72 -4.99
C ASP A 50 -7.53 -6.10 -4.31
N HIS A 51 -6.63 -6.44 -3.37
CA HIS A 51 -6.71 -7.68 -2.59
C HIS A 51 -8.05 -7.86 -1.86
N HIS A 52 -8.48 -6.85 -1.08
CA HIS A 52 -9.72 -6.96 -0.30
C HIS A 52 -10.95 -6.89 -1.19
N TRP A 53 -10.85 -6.23 -2.34
CA TRP A 53 -11.91 -6.21 -3.33
C TRP A 53 -12.06 -7.60 -3.98
N GLN A 54 -10.97 -8.21 -4.45
CA GLN A 54 -10.96 -9.55 -5.03
C GLN A 54 -11.51 -10.59 -4.06
N ARG A 55 -11.03 -10.63 -2.81
CA ARG A 55 -11.55 -11.56 -1.80
C ARG A 55 -13.03 -11.38 -1.48
N LEU A 56 -13.55 -10.16 -1.65
CA LEU A 56 -14.97 -9.89 -1.50
C LEU A 56 -15.74 -10.37 -2.74
N GLN A 57 -15.15 -10.30 -3.93
CA GLN A 57 -15.75 -10.85 -5.17
C GLN A 57 -15.74 -12.38 -5.20
N GLU A 58 -14.71 -13.02 -4.64
CA GLU A 58 -14.58 -14.48 -4.50
C GLU A 58 -15.40 -15.06 -3.34
N SER A 59 -16.01 -14.19 -2.53
CA SER A 59 -16.90 -14.62 -1.46
C SER A 59 -18.27 -15.06 -2.00
N ASP A 60 -19.23 -15.27 -1.10
CA ASP A 60 -20.60 -15.64 -1.47
C ASP A 60 -21.19 -14.68 -2.54
N PRO A 61 -21.86 -15.20 -3.59
CA PRO A 61 -22.37 -14.37 -4.69
C PRO A 61 -23.25 -13.19 -4.25
N ASP A 62 -24.07 -13.37 -3.20
CA ASP A 62 -24.95 -12.31 -2.70
C ASP A 62 -24.14 -11.15 -2.12
N ILE A 63 -22.99 -11.47 -1.51
CA ILE A 63 -22.07 -10.49 -0.92
C ILE A 63 -21.30 -9.78 -2.00
N ALA A 64 -20.84 -10.51 -3.02
CA ALA A 64 -20.18 -9.92 -4.18
C ALA A 64 -21.14 -8.90 -4.85
N ASP A 65 -22.39 -9.27 -5.12
CA ASP A 65 -23.41 -8.37 -5.67
C ASP A 65 -23.74 -7.19 -4.76
N TRP A 66 -23.91 -7.44 -3.47
CA TRP A 66 -24.14 -6.39 -2.49
C TRP A 66 -22.95 -5.40 -2.43
N SER A 67 -21.72 -5.88 -2.48
CA SER A 67 -20.53 -5.03 -2.46
C SER A 67 -20.40 -4.17 -3.72
N ARG A 68 -20.73 -4.73 -4.89
CA ARG A 68 -20.81 -3.98 -6.16
C ARG A 68 -21.84 -2.85 -6.08
N ARG A 69 -23.02 -3.12 -5.49
CA ARG A 69 -24.04 -2.09 -5.23
C ARG A 69 -23.52 -1.00 -4.28
N CYS A 70 -22.83 -1.37 -3.20
CA CYS A 70 -22.24 -0.39 -2.27
C CYS A 70 -21.18 0.49 -2.94
N VAL A 71 -20.35 -0.07 -3.83
CA VAL A 71 -19.36 0.69 -4.62
C VAL A 71 -20.06 1.65 -5.59
N SER A 72 -21.12 1.20 -6.28
CA SER A 72 -21.91 2.07 -7.17
C SER A 72 -22.57 3.22 -6.39
N GLU A 73 -23.17 2.93 -5.23
CA GLU A 73 -23.76 3.93 -4.35
C GLU A 73 -22.69 4.91 -3.82
N ALA A 74 -21.53 4.41 -3.40
CA ALA A 74 -20.42 5.24 -2.95
C ALA A 74 -19.92 6.16 -4.08
N THR A 75 -19.82 5.65 -5.31
CA THR A 75 -19.46 6.45 -6.50
C THR A 75 -20.45 7.59 -6.73
N THR A 76 -21.75 7.31 -6.57
CA THR A 76 -22.80 8.32 -6.67
C THR A 76 -22.65 9.40 -5.59
N ARG A 77 -22.47 9.00 -4.32
CA ARG A 77 -22.27 9.92 -3.20
C ARG A 77 -21.01 10.77 -3.38
N LEU A 78 -19.93 10.18 -3.91
CA LEU A 78 -18.69 10.90 -4.23
C LEU A 78 -18.93 11.98 -5.30
N GLY A 79 -19.70 11.67 -6.35
CA GLY A 79 -20.10 12.66 -7.36
C GLY A 79 -20.86 13.86 -6.76
N GLU A 80 -21.76 13.61 -5.81
CA GLU A 80 -22.47 14.67 -5.07
C GLU A 80 -21.53 15.50 -4.19
N LEU A 81 -20.61 14.85 -3.47
CA LEU A 81 -19.61 15.52 -2.64
C LEU A 81 -18.71 16.43 -3.48
N PHE A 82 -18.22 15.95 -4.63
CA PHE A 82 -17.40 16.77 -5.53
C PHE A 82 -18.19 17.93 -6.16
N ALA A 83 -19.50 17.81 -6.35
CA ALA A 83 -20.34 18.91 -6.83
C ALA A 83 -20.54 20.02 -5.79
N ARG A 84 -20.42 19.72 -4.49
CA ARG A 84 -20.60 20.66 -3.37
C ARG A 84 -19.28 21.32 -2.89
N THR A 85 -18.22 21.21 -3.70
CA THR A 85 -16.80 21.47 -3.40
C THR A 85 -16.47 22.78 -2.68
N LYS A 86 -17.22 23.88 -2.88
CA LYS A 86 -16.91 25.18 -2.26
C LYS A 86 -16.97 25.20 -0.72
N LEU A 87 -17.59 24.20 -0.07
CA LEU A 87 -17.79 24.15 1.39
C LEU A 87 -16.98 23.05 2.11
N GLN A 88 -16.29 22.16 1.38
CA GLN A 88 -15.72 20.91 1.95
C GLN A 88 -14.28 20.62 1.51
N ASP A 89 -13.51 21.64 1.13
CA ASP A 89 -12.17 21.49 0.51
C ASP A 89 -11.19 20.67 1.37
N GLU A 90 -11.11 20.91 2.69
CA GLU A 90 -10.22 20.15 3.57
C GLU A 90 -10.59 18.66 3.69
N PHE A 91 -11.89 18.36 3.74
CA PHE A 91 -12.37 16.98 3.79
C PHE A 91 -12.11 16.24 2.47
N LEU A 92 -12.37 16.90 1.33
CA LEU A 92 -12.09 16.32 0.02
C LEU A 92 -10.59 16.13 -0.21
N GLN A 93 -9.74 17.01 0.32
CA GLN A 93 -8.29 16.82 0.31
C GLN A 93 -7.89 15.58 1.12
N ASP A 94 -8.35 15.47 2.36
CA ASP A 94 -8.05 14.29 3.18
C ASP A 94 -8.54 12.99 2.53
N LEU A 95 -9.70 13.05 1.88
CA LEU A 95 -10.29 11.94 1.15
C LEU A 95 -9.43 11.52 -0.05
N LEU A 96 -9.12 12.48 -0.94
CA LEU A 96 -8.40 12.22 -2.19
C LEU A 96 -6.94 11.81 -1.92
N PHE A 97 -6.22 12.58 -1.10
CA PHE A 97 -4.83 12.25 -0.76
C PHE A 97 -4.73 11.02 0.15
N GLY A 98 -5.78 10.71 0.91
CA GLY A 98 -5.87 9.50 1.72
C GLY A 98 -6.18 8.24 0.93
N ALA A 99 -6.78 8.35 -0.26
CA ALA A 99 -7.36 7.27 -1.05
C ALA A 99 -6.42 6.06 -1.20
N ARG A 100 -5.16 6.29 -1.58
CA ARG A 100 -4.16 5.22 -1.78
C ARG A 100 -3.90 4.39 -0.53
N SER A 101 -3.86 5.05 0.62
CA SER A 101 -3.41 4.45 1.88
C SER A 101 -4.54 3.84 2.70
N ARG A 102 -5.80 4.10 2.32
CA ARG A 102 -6.98 3.73 3.11
C ARG A 102 -7.70 2.58 2.45
N CYS A 103 -7.78 1.43 3.11
CA CYS A 103 -8.76 0.40 2.78
C CYS A 103 -9.50 0.07 4.08
N PRO A 104 -10.85 -0.02 4.10
CA PRO A 104 -11.59 -0.26 5.34
C PRO A 104 -11.13 -1.52 6.08
N ALA A 105 -10.85 -2.59 5.33
CA ALA A 105 -10.32 -3.85 5.85
C ALA A 105 -8.85 -3.70 6.32
N CYS A 106 -7.97 -3.12 5.50
CA CYS A 106 -6.58 -2.86 5.91
C CYS A 106 -6.50 -1.98 7.17
N LEU A 107 -7.31 -0.93 7.26
CA LEU A 107 -7.35 -0.03 8.42
C LEU A 107 -7.77 -0.77 9.69
N SER A 108 -8.75 -1.68 9.59
CA SER A 108 -9.14 -2.56 10.69
C SER A 108 -7.96 -3.41 11.16
N SER A 109 -7.27 -4.05 10.20
CA SER A 109 -6.10 -4.91 10.47
C SER A 109 -4.92 -4.13 11.05
N SER A 110 -4.56 -2.97 10.50
CA SER A 110 -3.47 -2.12 11.00
C SER A 110 -3.76 -1.56 12.40
N ARG A 111 -5.03 -1.26 12.73
CA ARG A 111 -5.41 -0.87 14.10
C ARG A 111 -5.21 -2.03 15.07
N LEU A 112 -5.54 -3.25 14.67
CA LEU A 112 -5.28 -4.43 15.49
C LEU A 112 -3.79 -4.69 15.66
N GLU A 113 -3.02 -4.67 14.57
CA GLU A 113 -1.55 -4.79 14.58
C GLU A 113 -0.95 -3.80 15.56
N GLY A 114 -1.36 -2.53 15.47
CA GLY A 114 -0.91 -1.49 16.38
C GLY A 114 -1.17 -1.81 17.85
N ARG A 115 -2.37 -2.31 18.19
CA ARG A 115 -2.70 -2.71 19.57
C ARG A 115 -1.91 -3.93 20.03
N LEU A 116 -1.71 -4.92 19.18
CA LEU A 116 -0.93 -6.12 19.50
C LEU A 116 0.53 -5.75 19.78
N LEU A 117 1.13 -4.92 18.92
CA LEU A 117 2.51 -4.46 19.10
C LEU A 117 2.65 -3.62 20.38
N THR A 118 1.69 -2.74 20.68
CA THR A 118 1.70 -1.97 21.94
C THR A 118 1.60 -2.88 23.16
N ARG A 119 0.77 -3.92 23.13
CA ARG A 119 0.70 -4.90 24.24
C ARG A 119 2.02 -5.64 24.44
N LEU A 120 2.64 -6.12 23.35
CA LEU A 120 3.94 -6.78 23.41
C LEU A 120 5.04 -5.86 23.96
N LEU A 121 5.01 -4.57 23.60
CA LEU A 121 5.93 -3.58 24.18
C LEU A 121 5.72 -3.44 25.69
N LEU A 122 4.48 -3.29 26.14
CA LEU A 122 4.16 -3.19 27.58
C LEU A 122 4.61 -4.46 28.34
N ASP A 123 4.42 -5.64 27.77
CA ASP A 123 4.86 -6.90 28.40
C ASP A 123 6.39 -7.02 28.49
N LEU A 124 7.13 -6.47 27.51
CA LEU A 124 8.59 -6.36 27.56
C LEU A 124 9.04 -5.35 28.63
N GLU A 125 8.37 -4.20 28.72
CA GLU A 125 8.65 -3.16 29.72
C GLU A 125 8.40 -3.67 31.14
N SER A 126 7.27 -4.36 31.34
CA SER A 126 6.90 -4.96 32.62
C SER A 126 7.63 -6.28 32.90
N LYS A 127 8.57 -6.70 32.04
CA LYS A 127 9.35 -7.95 32.14
C LYS A 127 8.49 -9.22 32.24
N ARG A 128 7.23 -9.18 31.80
CA ARG A 128 6.35 -10.37 31.73
C ARG A 128 6.80 -11.32 30.63
N THR A 129 7.36 -10.76 29.57
CA THR A 129 7.92 -11.50 28.45
C THR A 129 9.41 -11.20 28.33
N SER A 130 10.22 -12.25 28.15
CA SER A 130 11.66 -12.05 27.94
C SER A 130 11.95 -11.61 26.50
N LEU A 131 12.81 -10.61 26.34
CA LEU A 131 13.23 -10.10 25.03
C LEU A 131 13.82 -11.22 24.15
N ARG A 132 14.63 -12.10 24.76
CA ARG A 132 15.27 -13.23 24.08
C ARG A 132 14.21 -14.16 23.50
N SER A 133 13.25 -14.63 24.30
CA SER A 133 12.20 -15.54 23.84
C SER A 133 11.34 -14.90 22.76
N LEU A 134 10.92 -13.64 22.96
CA LEU A 134 10.06 -12.96 21.99
C LEU A 134 10.75 -12.90 20.61
N PHE A 135 11.98 -12.39 20.56
CA PHE A 135 12.72 -12.20 19.31
C PHE A 135 13.26 -13.51 18.73
N SER A 136 13.38 -14.59 19.50
CA SER A 136 13.85 -15.88 18.98
C SER A 136 12.73 -16.77 18.47
N THR A 137 11.53 -16.73 19.05
CA THR A 137 10.50 -17.75 18.74
C THR A 137 9.09 -17.22 18.51
N GLN A 138 8.74 -16.00 18.92
CA GLN A 138 7.33 -15.57 18.96
C GLN A 138 6.96 -14.52 17.90
N VAL A 139 7.93 -13.77 17.39
CA VAL A 139 7.68 -12.75 16.36
C VAL A 139 8.58 -12.94 15.16
N CYS A 140 8.06 -12.61 13.99
CA CYS A 140 8.85 -12.55 12.77
C CYS A 140 9.80 -11.37 12.75
N PHE A 141 10.71 -11.35 11.78
CA PHE A 141 11.63 -10.22 11.62
C PHE A 141 10.88 -8.90 11.42
N GLU A 142 9.84 -8.87 10.58
CA GLU A 142 9.12 -7.62 10.32
C GLU A 142 8.42 -7.06 11.58
N HIS A 143 7.71 -7.89 12.33
CA HIS A 143 7.09 -7.44 13.57
C HIS A 143 8.13 -7.10 14.65
N ALA A 144 9.27 -7.80 14.70
CA ALA A 144 10.39 -7.44 15.57
C ALA A 144 10.99 -6.06 15.20
N ARG A 145 11.11 -5.77 13.90
CA ARG A 145 11.56 -4.48 13.38
C ARG A 145 10.59 -3.37 13.74
N GLN A 146 9.28 -3.58 13.54
CA GLN A 146 8.25 -2.62 13.93
C GLN A 146 8.20 -2.38 15.45
N LEU A 147 8.30 -3.43 16.26
CA LEU A 147 8.41 -3.32 17.72
C LEU A 147 9.63 -2.46 18.11
N THR A 148 10.79 -2.73 17.51
CA THR A 148 12.03 -1.97 17.78
C THR A 148 11.89 -0.51 17.37
N GLY A 149 11.20 -0.22 16.27
CA GLY A 149 10.93 1.15 15.82
C GLY A 149 10.01 1.94 16.77
N ARG A 150 9.10 1.25 17.46
CA ARG A 150 8.15 1.83 18.42
C ARG A 150 8.68 1.96 19.84
N ALA A 151 9.56 1.05 20.27
CA ALA A 151 10.15 1.09 21.60
C ALA A 151 10.94 2.38 21.83
N GLU A 152 11.03 2.87 23.06
CA GLU A 152 11.79 4.09 23.40
C GLU A 152 12.88 3.82 24.45
N GLY A 153 13.76 4.81 24.66
CA GLY A 153 14.78 4.80 25.70
C GLY A 153 15.66 3.53 25.74
N ALA A 154 15.90 3.01 26.94
CA ALA A 154 16.75 1.85 27.18
C ALA A 154 16.22 0.57 26.53
N LEU A 155 14.91 0.43 26.37
CA LEU A 155 14.32 -0.74 25.74
C LEU A 155 14.70 -0.83 24.24
N ARG A 156 14.62 0.30 23.50
CA ARG A 156 15.08 0.37 22.11
C ARG A 156 16.55 -0.03 21.96
N VAL A 157 17.40 0.44 22.88
CA VAL A 157 18.84 0.13 22.88
C VAL A 157 19.07 -1.37 23.05
N ARG A 158 18.29 -2.05 23.89
CA ARG A 158 18.37 -3.50 24.10
C ARG A 158 17.78 -4.31 22.94
N MET A 159 16.73 -3.82 22.29
CA MET A 159 16.05 -4.51 21.18
C MET A 159 16.88 -4.51 19.89
N ARG A 160 17.67 -3.48 19.62
CA ARG A 160 18.49 -3.39 18.39
C ARG A 160 19.48 -4.56 18.23
N PRO A 161 20.31 -4.92 19.23
CA PRO A 161 21.15 -6.10 19.15
C PRO A 161 20.36 -7.40 18.97
N ALA A 162 19.18 -7.52 19.61
CA ALA A 162 18.32 -8.70 19.44
C ALA A 162 17.77 -8.81 18.01
N LEU A 163 17.39 -7.69 17.39
CA LEU A 163 16.96 -7.63 15.99
C LEU A 163 18.09 -8.04 15.04
N ARG A 164 19.30 -7.51 15.26
CA ARG A 164 20.49 -7.85 14.47
C ARG A 164 20.86 -9.33 14.59
N LYS A 165 20.87 -9.86 15.82
CA LYS A 165 21.13 -11.28 16.05
C LYS A 165 20.09 -12.17 15.37
N ARG A 166 18.82 -11.73 15.36
CA ARG A 166 17.77 -12.44 14.62
C ARG A 166 18.06 -12.44 13.12
N SER A 167 18.41 -11.30 12.51
CA SER A 167 18.71 -11.28 11.08
C SER A 167 19.95 -12.07 10.70
N GLU A 168 21.01 -12.03 11.52
CA GLU A 168 22.21 -12.86 11.33
C GLU A 168 21.84 -14.34 11.32
N HIS A 169 20.97 -14.77 12.24
CA HIS A 169 20.48 -16.15 12.27
C HIS A 169 19.66 -16.54 11.03
N ILE A 170 18.78 -15.65 10.56
CA ILE A 170 17.96 -15.88 9.35
C ILE A 170 18.86 -16.04 8.13
N LEU A 171 19.80 -15.12 7.92
CA LEU A 171 20.71 -15.14 6.78
C LEU A 171 21.68 -16.31 6.85
N SER A 172 22.20 -16.64 8.03
CA SER A 172 23.08 -17.80 8.21
C SER A 172 22.36 -19.12 7.93
N ALA A 173 21.09 -19.24 8.34
CA ALA A 173 20.28 -20.42 8.04
C ALA A 173 20.03 -20.56 6.54
N ALA A 174 19.70 -19.45 5.86
CA ALA A 174 19.53 -19.42 4.41
C ALA A 174 20.80 -19.82 3.65
N ILE A 175 21.96 -19.26 4.01
CA ILE A 175 23.27 -19.60 3.42
C ILE A 175 23.65 -21.06 3.68
N SER A 176 23.32 -21.58 4.87
CA SER A 176 23.62 -22.97 5.21
C SER A 176 22.82 -23.95 4.35
N ILE A 177 21.55 -23.63 4.04
CA ILE A 177 20.71 -24.42 3.13
C ILE A 177 21.24 -24.31 1.69
N ASP A 178 21.61 -23.10 1.27
CA ASP A 178 22.22 -22.84 -0.04
C ASP A 178 23.47 -23.70 -0.30
N ALA A 179 24.29 -23.88 0.74
CA ALA A 179 25.49 -24.71 0.70
C ALA A 179 25.21 -26.23 0.83
N ALA A 180 24.11 -26.61 1.49
CA ALA A 180 23.81 -28.00 1.84
C ALA A 180 23.05 -28.78 0.77
N ASP A 181 22.31 -28.12 -0.15
CA ASP A 181 21.42 -28.86 -1.05
C ASP A 181 21.24 -28.32 -2.47
N ALA A 182 21.62 -29.20 -3.41
CA ALA A 182 20.92 -29.42 -4.68
C ALA A 182 19.88 -30.57 -4.58
N SER A 183 19.62 -31.13 -3.38
CA SER A 183 18.83 -32.37 -3.16
C SER A 183 17.74 -32.31 -2.07
N SER A 184 17.60 -31.23 -1.31
CA SER A 184 16.55 -31.02 -0.30
C SER A 184 15.44 -30.21 -0.91
N GLY A 185 14.25 -30.78 -0.91
CA GLY A 185 13.03 -30.13 -1.37
C GLY A 185 12.55 -28.96 -0.49
N CYS A 186 13.41 -28.33 0.33
CA CYS A 186 13.07 -27.12 1.06
C CYS A 186 13.64 -25.88 0.33
N PRO A 187 12.83 -25.16 -0.46
CA PRO A 187 13.28 -23.96 -1.16
C PRO A 187 13.69 -22.87 -0.16
N ILE A 188 14.86 -22.25 -0.38
CA ILE A 188 15.39 -21.14 0.46
C ILE A 188 14.36 -20.02 0.60
N GLU A 189 13.56 -19.83 -0.44
CA GLU A 189 12.49 -18.84 -0.57
C GLU A 189 11.42 -19.04 0.50
N GLY A 190 11.04 -20.29 0.77
CA GLY A 190 10.06 -20.63 1.79
C GLY A 190 10.56 -20.28 3.19
N LEU A 191 11.81 -20.64 3.50
CA LEU A 191 12.42 -20.27 4.79
C LEU A 191 12.55 -18.76 4.96
N LEU A 192 13.02 -18.05 3.94
CA LEU A 192 13.18 -16.59 3.99
C LEU A 192 11.83 -15.89 4.12
N THR A 193 10.82 -16.36 3.40
CA THR A 193 9.45 -15.87 3.51
C THR A 193 8.94 -16.07 4.94
N ASP A 194 9.05 -17.27 5.49
CA ASP A 194 8.58 -17.58 6.85
C ASP A 194 9.33 -16.82 7.93
N ALA A 195 10.64 -16.62 7.77
CA ALA A 195 11.46 -15.96 8.77
C ALA A 195 11.27 -14.43 8.78
N LEU A 196 11.17 -13.83 7.59
CA LEU A 196 11.00 -12.39 7.41
C LEU A 196 9.56 -11.97 7.69
N TYR A 197 8.61 -12.76 7.18
CA TYR A 197 7.17 -12.50 7.26
C TYR A 197 6.36 -13.82 7.14
N PRO A 198 6.25 -14.62 8.23
CA PRO A 198 5.52 -15.88 8.25
C PRO A 198 4.07 -15.60 7.94
N ARG A 199 3.67 -16.04 6.76
CA ARG A 199 2.28 -16.09 6.34
C ARG A 199 1.78 -17.46 6.78
N VAL A 200 0.85 -17.50 7.74
CA VAL A 200 0.06 -18.74 7.93
C VAL A 200 -0.86 -18.84 6.71
N GLU A 201 -0.90 -20.02 6.12
CA GLU A 201 -1.57 -20.39 4.87
C GLU A 201 -2.94 -19.71 4.65
N GLY A 202 -3.20 -19.32 3.39
CA GLY A 202 -4.48 -18.72 2.95
C GLY A 202 -4.43 -17.21 2.75
N PHE A 203 -3.29 -16.56 2.93
CA PHE A 203 -3.05 -15.19 2.47
C PHE A 203 -2.35 -15.23 1.11
N VAL A 204 -3.15 -15.39 0.05
CA VAL A 204 -2.84 -14.84 -1.26
C VAL A 204 -2.51 -13.37 -1.02
N GLU A 205 -1.24 -13.07 -0.93
CA GLU A 205 -0.68 -11.80 -1.35
C GLU A 205 -1.16 -10.53 -0.62
N ARG A 206 -0.30 -10.09 0.30
CA ARG A 206 -0.15 -8.67 0.65
C ARG A 206 0.81 -7.94 -0.29
N SER A 207 1.16 -8.59 -1.39
CA SER A 207 1.63 -7.97 -2.60
C SER A 207 0.42 -7.88 -3.56
N ALA A 208 0.45 -7.02 -4.54
CA ALA A 208 -0.60 -6.98 -5.54
C ALA A 208 -0.51 -8.14 -6.57
N CYS A 209 0.23 -9.23 -6.30
CA CYS A 209 0.54 -10.21 -7.36
C CYS A 209 1.08 -11.56 -6.89
N ASP A 210 0.16 -12.51 -6.71
CA ASP A 210 0.27 -13.96 -6.90
C ASP A 210 -1.11 -14.57 -6.55
N ASP A 211 -1.96 -14.58 -7.59
CA ASP A 211 -3.37 -15.03 -7.72
C ASP A 211 -4.40 -13.95 -8.08
N ALA A 212 -3.98 -12.79 -8.58
CA ALA A 212 -4.85 -11.85 -9.30
C ALA A 212 -4.76 -12.04 -10.84
N LEU A 213 -4.93 -13.28 -11.30
CA LEU A 213 -5.57 -13.49 -12.60
C LEU A 213 -7.05 -13.67 -12.28
N ALA A 214 -7.87 -12.83 -12.92
CA ALA A 214 -9.33 -12.84 -12.91
C ALA A 214 -10.03 -11.94 -11.87
N HIS A 215 -10.42 -10.77 -12.38
CA HIS A 215 -11.76 -10.21 -12.24
C HIS A 215 -12.03 -9.28 -11.05
N SER A 216 -11.67 -8.03 -11.30
CA SER A 216 -12.55 -6.84 -11.23
C SER A 216 -11.78 -5.52 -11.38
N THR A 217 -10.47 -5.62 -11.66
CA THR A 217 -9.53 -4.57 -12.09
C THR A 217 -9.23 -4.59 -13.60
N ASP A 218 -9.78 -5.54 -14.36
CA ASP A 218 -9.46 -5.77 -15.79
C ASP A 218 -9.80 -4.59 -16.72
N SER A 219 -10.45 -3.54 -16.22
CA SER A 219 -10.79 -2.33 -16.98
C SER A 219 -10.00 -1.09 -16.58
N CYS A 220 -9.32 -1.05 -15.42
CA CYS A 220 -8.67 0.19 -14.99
C CYS A 220 -7.29 0.36 -15.64
N PRO A 221 -7.11 1.33 -16.56
CA PRO A 221 -5.85 1.50 -17.27
C PRO A 221 -4.68 1.82 -16.33
N VAL A 222 -4.94 2.48 -15.20
CA VAL A 222 -3.89 2.80 -14.22
C VAL A 222 -3.45 1.55 -13.44
N CYS A 223 -4.38 0.69 -13.01
CA CYS A 223 -4.04 -0.60 -12.38
C CYS A 223 -3.20 -1.46 -13.33
N MET A 224 -3.61 -1.57 -14.60
CA MET A 224 -2.89 -2.36 -15.62
C MET A 224 -1.46 -1.86 -15.85
N GLU A 225 -1.26 -0.54 -15.94
CA GLU A 225 0.06 0.04 -16.11
C GLU A 225 0.93 -0.12 -14.85
N MET A 226 0.37 -0.01 -13.65
CA MET A 226 1.08 -0.29 -12.41
C MET A 226 1.55 -1.74 -12.35
N GLU A 227 0.68 -2.68 -12.70
CA GLU A 227 0.97 -4.11 -12.81
C GLU A 227 2.09 -4.37 -13.83
N SER A 228 1.98 -3.77 -15.01
CA SER A 228 3.02 -3.84 -16.04
C SER A 228 4.35 -3.31 -15.52
N GLY A 229 4.37 -2.10 -14.93
CA GLY A 229 5.59 -1.49 -14.38
C GLY A 229 6.22 -2.33 -13.29
N ARG A 230 5.40 -2.98 -12.46
CA ARG A 230 5.84 -3.91 -11.41
C ARG A 230 6.52 -5.15 -11.99
N ARG A 231 5.91 -5.79 -13.00
CA ARG A 231 6.51 -6.93 -13.71
C ARG A 231 7.83 -6.58 -14.39
N HIS A 232 7.92 -5.40 -15.00
CA HIS A 232 9.17 -4.91 -15.59
C HIS A 232 10.25 -4.68 -14.52
N TRP A 233 9.88 -4.09 -13.38
CA TRP A 233 10.81 -3.91 -12.26
C TRP A 233 11.31 -5.26 -11.70
N LEU A 234 10.43 -6.25 -11.51
CA LEU A 234 10.83 -7.59 -11.05
C LEU A 234 11.83 -8.25 -12.02
N LYS A 235 11.59 -8.18 -13.33
CA LYS A 235 12.56 -8.65 -14.34
C LYS A 235 13.90 -7.93 -14.22
N ALA A 236 13.86 -6.61 -14.06
CA ALA A 236 15.07 -5.82 -13.86
C ALA A 236 15.81 -6.21 -12.57
N VAL A 237 15.13 -6.56 -11.47
CA VAL A 237 15.78 -7.05 -10.24
C VAL A 237 16.60 -8.31 -10.54
N VAL A 238 15.99 -9.31 -11.19
CA VAL A 238 16.67 -10.56 -11.55
C VAL A 238 17.89 -10.29 -12.44
N GLU A 239 17.72 -9.48 -13.49
CA GLU A 239 18.81 -9.12 -14.39
C GLU A 239 19.95 -8.36 -13.68
N ASN A 240 19.63 -7.42 -12.79
CA ASN A 240 20.63 -6.64 -12.07
C ASN A 240 21.44 -7.49 -11.09
N ILE A 241 20.81 -8.47 -10.43
CA ILE A 241 21.52 -9.42 -9.57
C ILE A 241 22.47 -10.28 -10.41
N ARG A 242 21.98 -10.83 -11.52
CA ARG A 242 22.79 -11.60 -12.47
C ARG A 242 23.99 -10.82 -13.02
N LEU A 243 23.82 -9.51 -13.27
CA LEU A 243 24.86 -8.62 -13.79
C LEU A 243 25.75 -8.00 -12.70
N GLY A 244 25.57 -8.37 -11.43
CA GLY A 244 26.36 -7.82 -10.31
C GLY A 244 26.20 -6.31 -10.13
N GLN A 245 25.06 -5.75 -10.52
CA GLN A 245 24.81 -4.31 -10.45
C GLN A 245 24.59 -3.85 -9.01
N PRO A 246 24.88 -2.57 -8.69
CA PRO A 246 24.71 -2.07 -7.33
C PRO A 246 23.29 -2.25 -6.78
N ALA A 247 23.19 -2.92 -5.63
CA ALA A 247 21.94 -3.26 -4.97
C ALA A 247 20.96 -2.08 -4.75
N TRP A 248 21.49 -0.87 -4.55
CA TRP A 248 20.66 0.31 -4.27
C TRP A 248 19.84 0.78 -5.48
N LEU A 249 20.16 0.34 -6.69
CA LEU A 249 19.42 0.71 -7.91
C LEU A 249 18.06 0.02 -8.01
N THR A 250 18.00 -1.27 -7.65
CA THR A 250 16.81 -2.09 -7.93
C THR A 250 16.31 -2.91 -6.75
N LEU A 251 17.17 -3.26 -5.79
CA LEU A 251 16.75 -4.18 -4.72
C LEU A 251 15.80 -3.51 -3.72
N PRO A 252 14.77 -4.24 -3.29
CA PRO A 252 13.72 -3.69 -2.44
C PRO A 252 14.24 -3.38 -1.03
N THR A 253 13.59 -2.41 -0.39
CA THR A 253 13.84 -2.04 1.02
C THR A 253 12.59 -2.07 1.88
N CYS A 254 11.44 -2.45 1.32
CA CYS A 254 10.19 -2.66 2.05
C CYS A 254 9.77 -4.14 2.02
N ALA A 255 9.02 -4.56 3.02
CA ALA A 255 8.57 -5.95 3.18
C ALA A 255 7.78 -6.45 1.96
N GLU A 256 6.86 -5.64 1.44
CA GLU A 256 6.01 -5.99 0.29
C GLU A 256 6.83 -6.40 -0.94
N HIS A 257 7.71 -5.51 -1.40
CA HIS A 257 8.55 -5.77 -2.57
C HIS A 257 9.64 -6.81 -2.31
N THR A 258 10.05 -7.00 -1.05
CA THR A 258 10.95 -8.11 -0.67
C THR A 258 10.25 -9.44 -0.87
N LEU A 259 9.01 -9.58 -0.39
CA LEU A 259 8.21 -10.80 -0.57
C LEU A 259 7.93 -11.09 -2.04
N MET A 260 7.61 -10.07 -2.84
CA MET A 260 7.43 -10.25 -4.28
C MET A 260 8.66 -10.84 -4.97
N CYS A 261 9.86 -10.36 -4.60
CA CYS A 261 11.09 -10.89 -5.17
C CYS A 261 11.41 -12.30 -4.64
N LEU A 262 11.00 -12.65 -3.41
CA LEU A 262 11.18 -14.01 -2.88
C LEU A 262 10.31 -15.03 -3.62
N ASN A 263 9.17 -14.61 -4.17
CA ASN A 263 8.29 -15.49 -4.94
C ASN A 263 8.77 -15.77 -6.37
N THR A 264 9.90 -15.20 -6.83
CA THR A 264 10.38 -15.46 -8.20
C THR A 264 10.96 -16.86 -8.39
N GLY A 265 11.20 -17.61 -7.31
CA GLY A 265 11.79 -18.96 -7.36
C GLY A 265 13.26 -18.98 -7.81
N ASP A 266 13.95 -17.86 -7.69
CA ASP A 266 15.38 -17.73 -7.98
C ASP A 266 16.14 -17.57 -6.66
N ARG A 267 16.99 -18.54 -6.37
CA ARG A 267 17.75 -18.66 -5.13
C ARG A 267 18.72 -17.51 -4.91
N ASP A 268 19.41 -17.08 -5.95
CA ASP A 268 20.39 -15.98 -5.88
C ASP A 268 19.67 -14.66 -5.64
N VAL A 269 18.49 -14.51 -6.28
CA VAL A 269 17.60 -13.37 -6.03
C VAL A 269 17.13 -13.35 -4.59
N ALA A 270 16.69 -14.51 -4.06
CA ALA A 270 16.14 -14.61 -2.72
C ALA A 270 17.15 -14.18 -1.65
N LEU A 271 18.39 -14.67 -1.73
CA LEU A 271 19.43 -14.32 -0.76
C LEU A 271 19.82 -12.84 -0.85
N ALA A 272 20.06 -12.31 -2.06
CA ALA A 272 20.45 -10.92 -2.26
C ALA A 272 19.36 -9.93 -1.79
N VAL A 273 18.10 -10.24 -2.05
CA VAL A 273 16.93 -9.47 -1.62
C VAL A 273 16.78 -9.50 -0.10
N ALA A 274 16.86 -10.68 0.52
CA ALA A 274 16.76 -10.82 1.96
C ALA A 274 17.87 -10.05 2.69
N GLN A 275 19.12 -10.17 2.21
CA GLN A 275 20.26 -9.43 2.71
C GLN A 275 20.02 -7.92 2.64
N ARG A 276 19.61 -7.42 1.47
CA ARG A 276 19.32 -5.99 1.28
C ARG A 276 18.22 -5.50 2.23
N TYR A 277 17.15 -6.28 2.38
CA TYR A 277 16.03 -5.92 3.23
C TYR A 277 16.43 -5.82 4.71
N VAL A 278 17.23 -6.78 5.17
CA VAL A 278 17.82 -6.78 6.52
C VAL A 278 18.70 -5.54 6.71
N ASP A 279 19.61 -5.26 5.78
CA ASP A 279 20.53 -4.13 5.89
C ASP A 279 19.78 -2.79 5.94
N ALA A 280 18.76 -2.62 5.09
CA ALA A 280 17.90 -1.45 5.11
C ALA A 280 17.10 -1.33 6.42
N SER A 281 16.69 -2.46 7.01
CA SER A 281 15.92 -2.52 8.24
C SER A 281 16.73 -2.23 9.50
N LEU A 282 18.03 -2.53 9.49
CA LEU A 282 18.96 -2.26 10.59
C LEU A 282 19.58 -0.87 10.54
N ALA A 283 19.50 -0.19 9.39
CA ALA A 283 19.99 1.16 9.23
C ALA A 283 19.33 2.09 10.27
N PRO A 284 20.10 2.98 10.93
CA PRO A 284 19.52 3.91 11.89
C PRO A 284 18.44 4.77 11.22
N PRO A 285 17.30 5.02 11.89
CA PRO A 285 16.24 5.85 11.34
C PRO A 285 16.81 7.23 11.03
N ARG A 286 16.90 7.57 9.74
CA ARG A 286 17.32 8.90 9.29
C ARG A 286 16.30 9.90 9.84
N ARG A 287 16.76 10.85 10.66
CA ARG A 287 15.88 11.88 11.25
C ARG A 287 15.16 12.57 10.10
N ARG A 288 13.83 12.51 10.07
CA ARG A 288 13.05 13.43 9.25
C ARG A 288 13.36 14.83 9.77
N VAL A 289 14.02 15.65 8.96
CA VAL A 289 13.93 17.10 9.14
C VAL A 289 12.49 17.44 8.80
N VAL A 290 11.62 17.46 9.82
CA VAL A 290 10.28 18.02 9.68
C VAL A 290 10.50 19.51 9.57
N SER A 291 10.64 20.00 8.33
CA SER A 291 10.53 21.43 8.10
C SER A 291 9.13 21.82 8.56
N LEU A 292 9.04 22.57 9.66
CA LEU A 292 7.83 23.21 10.14
C LEU A 292 7.45 24.33 9.15
N VAL A 293 7.09 23.95 7.92
CA VAL A 293 6.50 24.89 6.98
C VAL A 293 5.12 25.20 7.52
N ARG A 294 4.98 26.41 8.10
CA ARG A 294 3.69 27.00 8.47
C ARG A 294 2.71 26.77 7.30
N LYS A 295 1.62 26.03 7.56
CA LYS A 295 0.54 25.81 6.59
C LYS A 295 -0.03 27.17 6.17
N ARG A 296 0.37 27.66 5.00
CA ARG A 296 -0.28 28.80 4.35
C ARG A 296 -1.68 28.35 3.95
N ARG A 297 -2.71 28.99 4.49
CA ARG A 297 -4.12 28.73 4.12
C ARG A 297 -4.25 28.95 2.60
N ARG A 298 -4.71 27.93 1.88
CA ARG A 298 -5.02 28.00 0.45
C ARG A 298 -6.53 28.17 0.30
N GLY A 299 -6.94 29.10 -0.55
CA GLY A 299 -8.34 29.36 -0.88
C GLY A 299 -8.80 28.71 -2.18
N SER A 300 -8.11 27.68 -2.69
CA SER A 300 -8.39 27.04 -3.98
C SER A 300 -8.03 25.55 -3.95
N THR A 301 -8.86 24.75 -4.63
CA THR A 301 -8.71 23.31 -4.91
C THR A 301 -7.50 22.98 -5.80
N ARG A 302 -6.73 23.97 -6.25
CA ARG A 302 -5.53 23.77 -7.05
C ARG A 302 -4.36 23.31 -6.19
N TRP A 303 -4.06 22.02 -6.26
CA TRP A 303 -2.96 21.42 -5.49
C TRP A 303 -1.59 21.76 -6.07
N PHE A 304 -1.49 21.90 -7.39
CA PHE A 304 -0.29 22.36 -8.09
C PHE A 304 -0.56 23.69 -8.81
N ASN A 305 -0.14 24.80 -8.20
CA ASN A 305 0.18 25.99 -8.98
C ASN A 305 1.59 25.75 -9.53
N ALA A 306 1.75 25.65 -10.85
CA ALA A 306 3.00 26.12 -11.43
C ALA A 306 3.19 27.55 -10.90
N PRO A 307 4.38 27.96 -10.41
CA PRO A 307 4.62 29.37 -10.18
C PRO A 307 4.35 30.03 -11.52
N ALA A 308 3.26 30.80 -11.60
CA ALA A 308 3.20 31.82 -12.62
C ALA A 308 4.49 32.61 -12.41
N ALA A 309 5.30 32.73 -13.46
CA ALA A 309 6.42 33.65 -13.49
C ALA A 309 5.84 35.07 -13.28
N SER A 310 5.56 35.44 -12.03
CA SER A 310 5.29 36.82 -11.68
C SER A 310 6.64 37.48 -11.59
N ALA A 311 6.96 38.26 -12.61
CA ALA A 311 8.15 39.07 -12.75
C ALA A 311 8.25 40.22 -11.72
N ASP A 312 7.64 40.08 -10.53
CA ASP A 312 7.51 41.14 -9.53
C ASP A 312 8.12 40.77 -8.16
N ALA A 313 9.01 39.76 -8.11
CA ALA A 313 9.82 39.46 -6.92
C ALA A 313 11.21 40.10 -6.98
N ALA A 314 11.27 41.37 -7.38
CA ALA A 314 12.47 42.20 -7.33
C ALA A 314 12.36 43.23 -6.19
N ALA A 315 12.04 42.77 -4.98
CA ALA A 315 12.18 43.56 -3.76
C ALA A 315 12.00 42.63 -2.55
N GLU A 316 13.10 42.09 -2.02
CA GLU A 316 13.33 41.92 -0.58
C GLU A 316 14.65 41.16 -0.32
N GLY A 317 15.67 41.93 0.09
CA GLY A 317 16.76 41.49 0.97
C GLY A 317 17.87 40.60 0.38
N PRO A 318 19.14 40.80 0.81
CA PRO A 318 20.21 39.87 0.48
C PRO A 318 19.91 38.50 1.12
N PRO A 319 20.29 37.38 0.46
CA PRO A 319 20.07 36.06 1.01
C PRO A 319 20.84 35.94 2.32
N ALA A 320 20.11 35.63 3.40
CA ALA A 320 20.72 35.23 4.66
C ALA A 320 21.73 34.10 4.37
N GLU A 321 22.94 34.28 4.89
CA GLU A 321 24.05 33.35 4.77
C GLU A 321 23.54 31.92 4.92
N SER A 322 23.80 31.15 3.86
CA SER A 322 23.53 29.73 3.80
C SER A 322 24.19 29.06 4.99
N ALA A 323 23.39 28.71 6.00
CA ALA A 323 23.76 27.69 6.97
C ALA A 323 24.31 26.49 6.17
N PRO A 324 25.43 25.86 6.61
CA PRO A 324 26.03 24.76 5.88
C PRO A 324 24.93 23.76 5.57
N ALA A 325 24.78 23.44 4.28
CA ALA A 325 23.79 22.50 3.79
C ALA A 325 23.89 21.25 4.66
N ALA A 326 22.98 21.12 5.62
CA ALA A 326 22.85 19.90 6.39
C ALA A 326 22.64 18.84 5.34
N GLU A 327 23.65 17.98 5.15
CA GLU A 327 23.63 16.91 4.16
C GLU A 327 22.23 16.30 4.22
N THR A 328 21.43 16.56 3.18
CA THR A 328 20.09 16.02 3.07
C THR A 328 20.29 14.55 2.84
N VAL A 329 20.45 13.79 3.94
CA VAL A 329 20.73 12.37 3.90
C VAL A 329 19.49 11.73 3.28
N ALA A 330 19.59 11.42 1.98
CA ALA A 330 18.48 11.08 1.11
C ALA A 330 17.60 9.98 1.75
N PHE A 331 16.29 10.17 1.77
CA PHE A 331 15.39 9.11 2.23
C PHE A 331 15.56 7.89 1.31
N ILE A 332 15.85 6.71 1.87
CA ILE A 332 15.95 5.49 1.07
C ILE A 332 14.52 5.03 0.76
N HIS A 333 13.98 5.51 -0.35
CA HIS A 333 12.74 4.98 -0.91
C HIS A 333 12.99 3.56 -1.44
N CYS A 334 12.00 2.68 -1.31
CA CYS A 334 12.07 1.37 -1.95
C CYS A 334 11.98 1.53 -3.47
N PRO A 335 12.95 1.01 -4.26
CA PRO A 335 12.91 1.11 -5.71
C PRO A 335 11.62 0.55 -6.33
N GLY A 336 11.11 -0.57 -5.81
CA GLY A 336 9.81 -1.12 -6.23
C GLY A 336 8.66 -0.13 -6.07
N CYS A 337 8.53 0.51 -4.89
CA CYS A 337 7.51 1.53 -4.66
C CYS A 337 7.66 2.72 -5.63
N GLN A 338 8.89 3.15 -5.90
CA GLN A 338 9.16 4.24 -6.85
C GLN A 338 8.73 3.87 -8.27
N GLN A 339 9.00 2.63 -8.71
CA GLN A 339 8.59 2.17 -10.04
C GLN A 339 7.07 2.12 -10.16
N SER A 340 6.36 1.61 -9.14
CA SER A 340 4.89 1.64 -9.11
C SER A 340 4.35 3.07 -9.15
N ASP A 341 4.96 4.00 -8.42
CA ASP A 341 4.58 5.43 -8.46
C ASP A 341 4.82 6.06 -9.83
N VAL A 342 5.94 5.77 -10.49
CA VAL A 342 6.25 6.26 -11.84
C VAL A 342 5.26 5.70 -12.85
N ALA A 343 4.99 4.40 -12.81
CA ALA A 343 4.04 3.73 -13.71
C ALA A 343 2.63 4.33 -13.56
N MET A 344 2.15 4.47 -12.33
CA MET A 344 0.86 5.10 -12.06
C MET A 344 0.81 6.54 -12.52
N ARG A 345 1.84 7.38 -12.27
CA ARG A 345 1.84 8.78 -12.74
C ARG A 345 1.80 8.84 -14.27
N ARG A 346 2.58 8.02 -14.95
CA ARG A 346 2.55 7.92 -16.42
C ARG A 346 1.16 7.56 -16.93
N ALA A 347 0.52 6.57 -16.31
CA ALA A 347 -0.82 6.13 -16.67
C ALA A 347 -1.89 7.21 -16.40
N VAL A 348 -1.81 7.90 -15.26
CA VAL A 348 -2.69 9.04 -14.93
C VAL A 348 -2.54 10.16 -15.95
N PHE A 349 -1.31 10.53 -16.34
CA PHE A 349 -1.10 11.55 -17.38
C PHE A 349 -1.61 11.11 -18.75
N SER A 350 -1.42 9.84 -19.11
CA SER A 350 -1.97 9.26 -20.33
C SER A 350 -3.50 9.33 -20.34
N PHE A 351 -4.13 8.94 -19.23
CA PHE A 351 -5.58 9.04 -19.03
C PHE A 351 -6.06 10.48 -19.17
N LEU A 352 -5.44 11.43 -18.47
CA LEU A 352 -5.82 12.84 -18.49
C LEU A 352 -5.75 13.43 -19.91
N ARG A 353 -4.73 13.05 -20.69
CA ARG A 353 -4.59 13.45 -22.10
C ARG A 353 -5.73 12.90 -22.95
N SER A 354 -6.06 11.62 -22.80
CA SER A 354 -7.17 10.97 -23.52
C SER A 354 -8.52 11.58 -23.12
N PHE A 355 -8.74 11.79 -21.83
CA PHE A 355 -9.95 12.43 -21.29
C PHE A 355 -10.11 13.86 -21.82
N GLY A 356 -9.03 14.65 -21.87
CA GLY A 356 -9.02 16.00 -22.41
C GLY A 356 -9.46 16.07 -23.89
N ARG A 357 -9.18 15.03 -24.67
CA ARG A 357 -9.55 14.92 -26.10
C ARG A 357 -10.89 14.23 -26.33
N ALA A 358 -11.41 13.51 -25.34
CA ALA A 358 -12.62 12.72 -25.47
C ALA A 358 -13.84 13.61 -25.77
N THR A 359 -14.80 13.09 -26.53
CA THR A 359 -16.11 13.76 -26.71
C THR A 359 -16.96 13.65 -25.44
N ASP A 360 -18.04 14.42 -25.35
CA ASP A 360 -18.98 14.37 -24.20
C ASP A 360 -19.68 13.02 -24.03
N MET A 361 -19.73 12.20 -25.08
CA MET A 361 -20.23 10.82 -25.03
C MET A 361 -19.17 9.83 -24.54
N GLN A 362 -17.89 10.06 -24.88
CA GLN A 362 -16.77 9.19 -24.50
C GLN A 362 -16.28 9.45 -23.07
N ALA A 363 -16.27 10.71 -22.62
CA ALA A 363 -15.71 11.09 -21.32
C ALA A 363 -16.32 10.33 -20.12
N PRO A 364 -17.65 10.11 -20.03
CA PRO A 364 -18.23 9.27 -18.98
C PRO A 364 -17.75 7.82 -19.02
N LEU A 365 -17.57 7.25 -20.23
CA LEU A 365 -17.11 5.86 -20.40
C LEU A 365 -15.66 5.71 -19.93
N LEU A 366 -14.78 6.65 -20.30
CA LEU A 366 -13.40 6.66 -19.82
C LEU A 366 -13.33 6.77 -18.30
N LEU A 367 -14.14 7.65 -17.71
CA LEU A 367 -14.15 7.83 -16.26
C LEU A 367 -14.67 6.57 -15.53
N GLY A 368 -15.66 5.89 -16.11
CA GLY A 368 -16.19 4.63 -15.60
C GLY A 368 -15.21 3.44 -15.64
N GLN A 369 -14.11 3.56 -16.38
CA GLN A 369 -13.03 2.55 -16.37
C GLN A 369 -12.12 2.68 -15.14
N LEU A 370 -12.11 3.83 -14.45
CA LEU A 370 -11.24 4.02 -13.29
C LEU A 370 -11.84 3.37 -12.04
N CYS A 371 -11.01 2.66 -11.27
CA CYS A 371 -11.37 2.34 -9.90
C CYS A 371 -11.40 3.63 -9.06
N LEU A 372 -12.12 3.60 -7.92
CA LEU A 372 -12.26 4.78 -7.06
C LEU A 372 -10.92 5.32 -6.54
N LYS A 373 -9.92 4.44 -6.38
CA LYS A 373 -8.54 4.83 -6.01
C LYS A 373 -7.89 5.70 -7.07
N HIS A 374 -7.93 5.25 -8.32
CA HIS A 374 -7.32 5.97 -9.43
C HIS A 374 -8.15 7.14 -9.93
N LEU A 375 -9.46 7.15 -9.68
CA LEU A 375 -10.26 8.36 -9.78
C LEU A 375 -9.71 9.46 -8.86
N ALA A 376 -9.34 9.13 -7.61
CA ALA A 376 -8.75 10.10 -6.71
C ALA A 376 -7.46 10.71 -7.28
N GLU A 377 -6.59 9.88 -7.83
CA GLU A 377 -5.33 10.32 -8.45
C GLU A 377 -5.56 11.22 -9.66
N VAL A 378 -6.44 10.82 -10.56
CA VAL A 378 -6.78 11.61 -11.74
C VAL A 378 -7.36 12.96 -11.34
N MET A 379 -8.17 13.02 -10.29
CA MET A 379 -8.67 14.27 -9.74
C MET A 379 -7.53 15.14 -9.20
N ILE A 380 -6.59 14.55 -8.45
CA ILE A 380 -5.41 15.23 -7.89
C ILE A 380 -4.53 15.86 -8.97
N TYR A 381 -4.26 15.11 -10.04
CA TYR A 381 -3.36 15.51 -11.11
C TYR A 381 -4.05 16.25 -12.27
N ALA A 382 -5.36 16.48 -12.20
CA ALA A 382 -6.09 17.22 -13.23
C ALA A 382 -5.45 18.61 -13.44
N PRO A 383 -5.24 19.04 -14.71
CA PRO A 383 -4.43 20.21 -15.02
C PRO A 383 -5.10 21.54 -14.67
N ASP A 384 -6.43 21.58 -14.69
CA ASP A 384 -7.24 22.79 -14.48
C ASP A 384 -8.63 22.47 -13.90
N GLU A 385 -9.29 23.50 -13.37
CA GLU A 385 -10.63 23.42 -12.77
C GLU A 385 -11.70 23.01 -13.79
N ARG A 386 -11.52 23.35 -15.07
CA ARG A 386 -12.47 22.99 -16.14
C ARG A 386 -12.49 21.48 -16.35
N THR A 387 -11.32 20.84 -16.33
CA THR A 387 -11.14 19.40 -16.46
C THR A 387 -11.74 18.67 -15.26
N GLN A 388 -11.47 19.16 -14.04
CA GLN A 388 -12.10 18.64 -12.82
C GLN A 388 -13.62 18.78 -12.86
N ALA A 389 -14.15 19.96 -13.19
CA ALA A 389 -15.58 20.20 -13.30
C ALA A 389 -16.24 19.30 -14.35
N ARG A 390 -15.55 19.04 -15.48
CA ARG A 390 -16.01 18.10 -16.50
C ARG A 390 -16.06 16.66 -15.98
N MET A 391 -15.05 16.21 -15.23
CA MET A 391 -15.06 14.89 -14.58
C MET A 391 -16.22 14.76 -13.59
N VAL A 392 -16.43 15.77 -12.73
CA VAL A 392 -17.56 15.80 -11.78
C VAL A 392 -18.90 15.74 -12.52
N LYS A 393 -19.06 16.49 -13.62
CA LYS A 393 -20.25 16.42 -14.48
C LYS A 393 -20.44 15.02 -15.07
N CYS A 394 -19.37 14.35 -15.50
CA CYS A 394 -19.42 12.98 -16.02
C CYS A 394 -19.83 11.97 -14.94
N LEU A 395 -19.28 12.06 -13.71
CA LEU A 395 -19.68 11.22 -12.57
C LEU A 395 -21.19 11.36 -12.29
N ASN A 396 -21.69 12.60 -12.28
CA ASN A 396 -23.10 12.87 -12.01
C ASN A 396 -24.03 12.51 -13.19
N LYS A 397 -23.53 12.46 -14.43
CA LYS A 397 -24.30 11.99 -15.60
C LYS A 397 -24.43 10.46 -15.65
N ALA A 398 -23.41 9.72 -15.23
CA ALA A 398 -23.49 8.26 -15.16
C ALA A 398 -24.67 7.80 -14.28
N ARG A 399 -24.89 8.50 -13.15
CA ARG A 399 -26.05 8.33 -12.26
C ARG A 399 -27.41 8.45 -12.98
N ALA A 400 -27.56 9.42 -13.88
CA ALA A 400 -28.86 9.67 -14.52
C ALA A 400 -29.30 8.52 -15.43
N LYS A 401 -28.34 7.80 -16.03
CA LYS A 401 -28.63 6.61 -16.85
C LYS A 401 -28.97 5.38 -16.01
N ASP A 402 -28.27 5.17 -14.89
CA ASP A 402 -28.57 4.05 -13.99
C ASP A 402 -29.91 4.21 -13.28
N CYS A 403 -30.27 5.43 -12.87
CA CYS A 403 -31.60 5.70 -12.32
C CYS A 403 -32.74 5.55 -13.35
N GLN A 404 -32.49 5.85 -14.63
CA GLN A 404 -33.48 5.67 -15.70
C GLN A 404 -33.68 4.20 -16.09
N ALA A 405 -32.62 3.38 -16.05
CA ALA A 405 -32.69 1.95 -16.32
C ALA A 405 -33.46 1.17 -15.25
N VAL A 406 -33.48 1.65 -14.01
CA VAL A 406 -34.23 1.04 -12.88
C VAL A 406 -35.70 1.47 -12.87
N THR A 407 -36.08 2.53 -13.60
CA THR A 407 -37.46 3.05 -13.64
C THR A 407 -38.30 2.60 -14.84
N VAL A 408 -37.82 1.68 -15.68
CA VAL A 408 -38.69 1.07 -16.69
C VAL A 408 -39.62 0.08 -15.98
N PRO A 409 -40.95 0.34 -15.95
CA PRO A 409 -41.89 -0.55 -15.30
C PRO A 409 -41.92 -1.90 -16.03
N ALA A 410 -42.15 -2.98 -15.30
CA ALA A 410 -42.33 -4.33 -15.83
C ALA A 410 -43.58 -4.51 -16.72
N ASP A 411 -44.32 -3.44 -17.01
CA ASP A 411 -45.55 -3.46 -17.81
C ASP A 411 -45.31 -3.08 -19.29
N ALA A 412 -44.17 -3.50 -19.85
CA ALA A 412 -43.87 -3.32 -21.27
C ALA A 412 -43.33 -4.62 -21.91
N LEU A 413 -43.95 -5.76 -21.58
CA LEU A 413 -43.93 -6.98 -22.38
C LEU A 413 -45.33 -7.59 -22.45
#